data_AF-K3VZU4-F1
#
_entry.id   AF-K3VZU4-F1
#
_cell.length_a   1.000
_cell.length_b   1.000
_cell.length_c   1.000
_cell.angle_alpha   90.00
_cell.angle_beta   90.00
_cell.angle_gamma   90.00
#
_symmetry.space_group_name_H-M   'P 1'
#
loop_
_entity.id
_entity.type
_entity.pdbx_description
1 polymer ?
#
loop_
_entity_poly.entity_id
_entity_poly.type
_entity_poly.pdbx_seq_one_letter_code
_entity_poly.pdbx_strand_id
1 'polypeptide(L)'
;MQIFTLATLLALMEIASAKLHSQAVCVTNRQYAPNGGTPFSVSYNWRVNYEILPDATKCACDYYRNRNTGNKQWDKCPDCNFDGLVCGSRDWHIGGDEFTYYCEKKCGAQGAEAN
;
A
#
# COMPACT_ATOMS: atom_id res chain seq x y z
N MET A 1 25.64 36.70 35.33
CA MET A 1 24.28 36.10 35.30
C MET A 1 23.98 35.75 33.85
N GLN A 2 24.06 34.45 33.52
CA GLN A 2 23.79 33.95 32.18
C GLN A 2 22.27 33.82 32.00
N ILE A 3 21.73 34.49 30.99
CA ILE A 3 20.32 34.45 30.63
C ILE A 3 20.12 33.14 29.87
N PHE A 4 19.41 32.20 30.47
CA PHE A 4 19.07 30.91 29.87
C PHE A 4 18.17 31.11 28.64
N THR A 5 18.69 30.81 27.46
CA THR A 5 17.92 30.66 26.23
C THR A 5 17.17 29.32 26.26
N LEU A 6 15.90 29.34 26.67
CA LEU A 6 14.98 28.23 26.48
C LEU A 6 14.47 28.24 25.03
N ALA A 7 15.19 27.55 24.15
CA ALA A 7 14.69 27.24 22.81
C ALA A 7 13.72 26.05 22.91
N THR A 8 12.42 26.33 22.98
CA THR A 8 11.38 25.32 22.83
C THR A 8 11.33 24.83 21.38
N LEU A 9 11.93 23.66 21.11
CA LEU A 9 11.71 22.93 19.86
C LEU A 9 10.30 22.32 19.89
N LEU A 10 9.35 22.93 19.19
CA LEU A 10 8.11 22.26 18.83
C LEU A 10 8.44 21.15 17.82
N ALA A 11 8.46 19.90 18.29
CA ALA A 11 8.48 18.75 17.41
C ALA A 11 7.15 18.69 16.64
N LEU A 12 7.19 18.97 15.34
CA LEU A 12 6.08 18.72 14.43
C LEU A 12 5.85 17.21 14.38
N MET A 13 4.86 16.72 15.12
CA MET A 13 4.37 15.34 14.95
C MET A 13 3.61 15.28 13.63
N GLU A 14 4.23 14.74 12.59
CA GLU A 14 3.54 14.40 11.37
C GLU A 14 2.49 13.32 11.67
N ILE A 15 1.23 13.68 11.51
CA ILE A 15 0.10 12.77 11.65
C ILE A 15 0.00 11.99 10.33
N ALA A 16 0.91 11.05 10.11
CA ALA A 16 0.80 10.13 8.97
C ALA A 16 -0.52 9.36 9.10
N SER A 17 -1.38 9.48 8.10
CA SER A 17 -2.62 8.73 7.93
C SER A 17 -2.40 7.74 6.80
N ALA A 18 -2.50 6.44 7.08
CA ALA A 18 -2.41 5.41 6.06
C ALA A 18 -3.79 5.11 5.50
N LYS A 19 -3.93 5.01 4.18
CA LYS A 19 -5.09 4.37 3.56
C LYS A 19 -4.96 2.87 3.80
N LEU A 20 -5.79 2.36 4.70
CA LEU A 20 -5.81 0.97 5.12
C LEU A 20 -6.66 0.12 4.18
N HIS A 21 -6.25 -1.12 4.01
CA HIS A 21 -6.82 -2.09 3.09
C HIS A 21 -6.91 -3.47 3.75
N SER A 22 -7.90 -4.23 3.32
CA SER A 22 -8.09 -5.63 3.73
C SER A 22 -7.33 -6.61 2.85
N GLN A 23 -7.03 -6.22 1.61
CA GLN A 23 -6.42 -7.09 0.61
C GLN A 23 -5.43 -6.31 -0.24
N ALA A 24 -4.34 -6.96 -0.65
CA ALA A 24 -3.42 -6.40 -1.62
C ALA A 24 -2.75 -7.47 -2.49
N VAL A 25 -2.42 -7.07 -3.72
CA VAL A 25 -1.71 -7.87 -4.72
C VAL A 25 -0.61 -7.06 -5.39
N CYS A 26 0.50 -7.71 -5.73
CA CYS A 26 1.51 -7.13 -6.60
C CYS A 26 1.12 -7.35 -8.07
N VAL A 27 1.32 -6.32 -8.90
CA VAL A 27 0.87 -6.33 -10.30
C VAL A 27 1.96 -5.91 -11.28
N THR A 28 1.76 -6.28 -12.54
CA THR A 28 2.58 -5.85 -13.67
C THR A 28 1.72 -5.52 -14.88
N ASN A 29 2.33 -4.98 -15.94
CA ASN A 29 1.70 -4.71 -17.23
C ASN A 29 0.44 -3.85 -17.09
N ARG A 30 0.48 -2.82 -16.23
CA ARG A 30 -0.66 -1.94 -15.99
C ARG A 30 -0.98 -1.11 -17.24
N GLN A 31 -2.17 -1.30 -17.81
CA GLN A 31 -2.66 -0.59 -18.99
C GLN A 31 -3.93 0.18 -18.65
N TYR A 32 -4.00 1.43 -19.07
CA TYR A 32 -5.18 2.28 -18.94
C TYR A 32 -5.81 2.42 -20.32
N ALA A 33 -6.99 1.82 -20.49
CA ALA A 33 -7.74 1.92 -21.73
C ALA A 33 -9.09 2.60 -21.47
N PRO A 34 -9.52 3.55 -22.31
CA PRO A 34 -10.89 4.01 -22.26
C PRO A 34 -11.83 2.86 -22.58
N ASN A 35 -12.93 2.77 -21.83
CA ASN A 35 -14.01 1.82 -22.08
C ASN A 35 -15.35 2.55 -22.10
N GLY A 36 -16.26 2.12 -22.98
CA GLY A 36 -17.54 2.80 -23.19
C GLY A 36 -17.56 3.64 -24.47
N GLY A 37 -18.51 4.57 -24.56
CA GLY A 37 -18.77 5.37 -25.77
C GLY A 37 -17.66 6.35 -26.15
N THR A 38 -18.00 7.36 -26.96
CA THR A 38 -17.05 8.44 -27.29
C THR A 38 -16.69 9.26 -26.04
N PRO A 39 -15.59 10.05 -26.04
CA PRO A 39 -15.18 10.86 -24.88
C PRO A 39 -16.23 11.81 -24.30
N PHE A 40 -17.30 12.10 -25.04
CA PHE A 40 -18.42 12.95 -24.60
C PHE A 40 -19.64 12.15 -24.09
N SER A 41 -19.56 10.82 -24.09
CA SER A 41 -20.64 9.95 -23.62
C SER A 41 -20.62 9.84 -22.10
N VAL A 42 -21.81 9.79 -21.49
CA VAL A 42 -21.98 9.42 -20.06
C VAL A 42 -21.44 8.03 -19.74
N SER A 43 -21.26 7.19 -20.76
CA SER A 43 -20.69 5.84 -20.62
C SER A 43 -19.16 5.81 -20.70
N TYR A 44 -18.49 6.93 -21.00
CA TYR A 44 -17.03 6.99 -21.12
C TYR A 44 -16.37 6.83 -19.75
N ASN A 45 -15.65 5.73 -19.58
CA ASN A 45 -14.96 5.39 -18.36
C ASN A 45 -13.54 4.89 -18.68
N TRP A 46 -12.77 4.58 -17.64
CA TRP A 46 -11.42 4.03 -17.75
C TRP A 46 -11.37 2.64 -17.13
N ARG A 47 -10.83 1.68 -17.87
CA ARG A 47 -10.53 0.35 -17.38
C ARG A 47 -9.04 0.23 -17.17
N VAL A 48 -8.67 -0.20 -15.97
CA VAL A 48 -7.31 -0.60 -15.66
C VAL A 48 -7.20 -2.10 -15.87
N ASN A 49 -6.29 -2.52 -16.74
CA ASN A 49 -5.88 -3.92 -16.88
C ASN A 49 -4.52 -4.09 -16.23
N TYR A 50 -4.31 -5.20 -15.56
CA TYR A 50 -3.02 -5.58 -15.00
C TYR A 50 -2.96 -7.10 -14.84
N GLU A 51 -1.76 -7.62 -14.72
CA GLU A 51 -1.50 -9.02 -14.39
C GLU A 51 -1.12 -9.11 -12.91
N ILE A 52 -1.76 -10.01 -12.17
CA ILE A 52 -1.38 -10.30 -10.78
C ILE A 52 -0.18 -11.23 -10.78
N LEU A 53 0.80 -10.93 -9.94
CA LEU A 53 2.00 -11.74 -9.73
C LEU A 53 1.92 -12.45 -8.37
N PRO A 54 1.51 -13.73 -8.30
CA PRO A 54 1.34 -14.44 -7.03
C PRO A 54 2.65 -14.55 -6.24
N ASP A 55 3.77 -14.85 -6.90
CA ASP A 55 5.08 -14.99 -6.23
C ASP A 55 5.56 -13.67 -5.64
N ALA A 56 5.40 -12.56 -6.38
CA ALA A 56 5.72 -11.23 -5.88
C ALA A 56 4.76 -10.82 -4.74
N THR A 57 3.48 -11.17 -4.86
CA THR A 57 2.48 -10.92 -3.81
C THR A 57 2.81 -11.68 -2.54
N LYS A 58 3.21 -12.95 -2.65
CA LYS A 58 3.68 -13.74 -1.51
C LYS A 58 4.89 -13.09 -0.85
N CYS A 59 5.90 -12.72 -1.64
CA CYS A 59 7.09 -12.02 -1.16
C CYS A 59 6.71 -10.74 -0.38
N ALA A 60 5.84 -9.89 -0.94
CA ALA A 60 5.40 -8.67 -0.29
C ALA A 60 4.59 -8.95 0.98
N CYS A 61 3.72 -9.97 0.96
CA CYS A 61 2.95 -10.39 2.11
C CYS A 61 3.85 -10.88 3.25
N ASP A 62 4.91 -11.64 2.94
CA ASP A 62 5.89 -12.12 3.91
C ASP A 62 6.65 -10.93 4.56
N TYR A 63 6.99 -9.89 3.80
CA TYR A 63 7.54 -8.65 4.38
C TYR A 63 6.53 -7.94 5.28
N TYR A 64 5.28 -7.80 4.82
CA TYR A 64 4.24 -7.07 5.55
C TYR A 64 3.84 -7.78 6.84
N ARG A 65 3.79 -9.12 6.85
CA ARG A 65 3.54 -9.93 8.04
C ARG A 65 4.64 -9.77 9.09
N ASN A 66 5.89 -9.60 8.66
CA ASN A 66 7.04 -9.41 9.55
C ASN A 66 7.28 -7.93 9.90
N ARG A 67 6.39 -7.02 9.48
CA ARG A 67 6.53 -5.59 9.72
C ARG A 67 6.34 -5.25 11.20
N ASN A 68 7.21 -4.38 11.71
CA ASN A 68 7.12 -3.80 13.04
C ASN A 68 7.86 -2.45 13.08
N THR A 69 7.20 -1.39 12.59
CA THR A 69 7.78 -0.04 12.47
C THR A 69 7.34 0.94 13.55
N GLY A 70 6.47 0.51 14.47
CA GLY A 70 5.83 1.38 15.45
C GLY A 70 4.66 0.69 16.15
N ASN A 71 3.66 1.47 16.56
CA ASN A 71 2.50 0.99 17.33
C ASN A 71 1.14 1.37 16.72
N LYS A 72 1.13 1.95 15.52
CA LYS A 72 -0.10 2.25 14.77
C LYS A 72 -0.58 0.98 14.05
N GLN A 73 -1.83 0.99 13.57
CA GLN A 73 -2.44 -0.16 12.90
C GLN A 73 -1.56 -0.66 11.74
N TRP A 74 -1.17 0.21 10.81
CA TRP A 74 -0.32 -0.16 9.66
C TRP A 74 1.15 -0.45 9.99
N ASP A 75 1.59 -0.28 11.23
CA ASP A 75 2.98 -0.58 11.61
C ASP A 75 3.23 -2.07 11.78
N LYS A 76 2.16 -2.87 11.90
CA LYS A 76 2.19 -4.32 12.13
C LYS A 76 1.07 -4.96 11.32
N CYS A 77 1.24 -6.22 10.92
CA CYS A 77 0.15 -6.98 10.34
C CYS A 77 0.11 -8.40 10.91
N PRO A 78 -0.35 -8.57 12.17
CA PRO A 78 -0.37 -9.86 12.85
C PRO A 78 -1.32 -10.88 12.20
N ASP A 79 -2.29 -10.39 11.44
CA ASP A 79 -3.33 -11.16 10.75
C ASP A 79 -3.08 -11.26 9.23
N CYS A 80 -1.97 -10.73 8.70
CA CYS A 80 -1.64 -10.86 7.28
C CYS A 80 -1.40 -12.31 6.91
N ASN A 81 -2.13 -12.79 5.91
CA ASN A 81 -1.97 -14.13 5.37
C ASN A 81 -2.09 -14.13 3.84
N PHE A 82 -1.21 -14.90 3.20
CA PHE A 82 -1.27 -15.14 1.76
C PHE A 82 -2.13 -16.37 1.46
N ASP A 83 -3.10 -16.26 0.55
CA ASP A 83 -4.05 -17.35 0.22
C ASP A 83 -3.70 -18.14 -1.06
N GLY A 84 -2.59 -17.80 -1.70
CA GLY A 84 -2.19 -18.35 -3.02
C GLY A 84 -2.26 -17.33 -4.14
N LEU A 85 -2.98 -16.22 -3.95
CA LEU A 85 -3.07 -15.12 -4.91
C LEU A 85 -2.98 -13.74 -4.25
N VAL A 86 -3.62 -13.56 -3.10
CA VAL A 86 -3.83 -12.28 -2.42
C VAL A 86 -3.19 -12.30 -1.04
N CYS A 87 -2.65 -11.16 -0.61
CA CYS A 87 -2.31 -10.92 0.79
C CYS A 87 -3.53 -10.31 1.50
N GLY A 88 -4.14 -11.04 2.43
CA GLY A 88 -5.32 -10.61 3.17
C GLY A 88 -5.01 -10.23 4.62
N SER A 89 -5.71 -9.22 5.14
CA SER A 89 -5.76 -8.78 6.52
C SER A 89 -7.22 -8.53 6.90
N ARG A 90 -7.73 -9.28 7.87
CA ARG A 90 -9.10 -9.15 8.38
C ARG A 90 -9.32 -7.83 9.13
N ASP A 91 -8.26 -7.35 9.78
CA ASP A 91 -8.27 -6.18 10.64
C ASP A 91 -7.69 -4.92 9.94
N TRP A 92 -7.64 -4.92 8.59
CA TRP A 92 -7.28 -3.76 7.78
C TRP A 92 -5.91 -3.15 8.12
N HIS A 93 -4.88 -3.98 8.22
CA HIS A 93 -3.53 -3.51 8.55
C HIS A 93 -2.69 -3.11 7.32
N ILE A 94 -3.15 -3.38 6.10
CA ILE A 94 -2.35 -3.18 4.88
C ILE A 94 -2.42 -1.72 4.44
N GLY A 95 -1.28 -1.02 4.43
CA GLY A 95 -1.12 0.32 3.88
C GLY A 95 -0.76 0.25 2.40
N GLY A 96 -1.53 0.95 1.54
CA GLY A 96 -1.36 0.86 0.08
C GLY A 96 0.03 1.26 -0.41
N ASP A 97 0.55 2.39 0.08
CA ASP A 97 1.87 2.91 -0.33
C ASP A 97 3.00 1.97 0.13
N GLU A 98 2.89 1.44 1.36
CA GLU A 98 3.87 0.53 1.94
C GLU A 98 3.86 -0.84 1.23
N PHE A 99 2.69 -1.36 0.88
CA PHE A 99 2.59 -2.59 0.10
C PHE A 99 3.15 -2.40 -1.32
N THR A 100 2.88 -1.24 -1.94
CA THR A 100 3.46 -0.85 -3.23
C THR A 100 4.99 -0.81 -3.16
N TYR A 101 5.56 -0.24 -2.09
CA TYR A 101 7.00 -0.23 -1.87
C TYR A 101 7.60 -1.65 -1.87
N TYR A 102 6.98 -2.60 -1.16
CA TYR A 102 7.48 -3.98 -1.14
C TYR A 102 7.37 -4.64 -2.52
N CYS A 103 6.24 -4.48 -3.20
CA CYS A 103 6.03 -5.01 -4.54
C CYS A 103 7.11 -4.50 -5.52
N GLU A 104 7.35 -3.18 -5.56
CA GLU A 104 8.28 -2.59 -6.51
C GLU A 104 9.76 -2.74 -6.12
N LYS A 105 10.09 -2.49 -4.86
CA LYS A 105 11.49 -2.34 -4.42
C LYS A 105 12.08 -3.62 -3.86
N LYS A 106 11.25 -4.58 -3.44
CA LYS A 106 11.72 -5.84 -2.82
C LYS A 106 11.33 -7.08 -3.62
N CYS A 107 10.20 -7.05 -4.33
CA CYS A 107 9.63 -8.26 -4.95
C CYS A 107 9.54 -8.20 -6.48
N GLY A 108 10.06 -7.14 -7.13
CA GLY A 108 10.26 -7.07 -8.58
C GLY A 108 9.00 -6.86 -9.42
N ALA A 109 7.87 -6.50 -8.80
CA ALA A 109 6.67 -6.11 -9.51
C ALA A 109 6.73 -4.64 -9.99
N GLN A 110 5.81 -4.23 -10.86
CA GLN A 110 5.75 -2.84 -11.36
C GLN A 110 4.80 -1.96 -10.53
N GLY A 111 4.06 -2.54 -9.59
CA GLY A 111 3.16 -1.83 -8.70
C GLY A 111 2.36 -2.77 -7.82
N ALA A 112 1.36 -2.22 -7.13
CA ALA A 112 0.39 -2.96 -6.34
C ALA A 112 -1.04 -2.43 -6.52
N GLU A 113 -2.03 -3.27 -6.20
CA GLU A 113 -3.44 -2.92 -6.05
C GLU A 113 -3.89 -3.34 -4.64
N ALA A 114 -4.58 -2.45 -3.93
CA ALA A 114 -5.05 -2.70 -2.57
C ALA A 114 -6.52 -2.27 -2.42
N ASN A 115 -7.29 -3.08 -1.68
CA ASN A 115 -8.72 -2.87 -1.42
C ASN A 115 -9.06 -3.04 0.07
#